data_AF-A0A1G1YJD8-F1
#
_entry.id   AF-A0A1G1YJD8-F1
#
_cell.length_a   1.000
_cell.length_b   1.000
_cell.length_c   1.000
_cell.angle_alpha   90.00
_cell.angle_beta   90.00
_cell.angle_gamma   90.00
#
_symmetry.space_group_name_H-M   'P 1'
#
loop_
_entity.id
_entity.type
_entity.pdbx_description
1 polymer ?
#
loop_
_entity_poly.entity_id
_entity_poly.type
_entity_poly.pdbx_seq_one_letter_code
_entity_poly.pdbx_strand_id
1 'polypeptide(L)'
;MRKFLIFPIIVVLALTFLSVSAVLAQNSTSTDEATLDENVTAEDLDITDPKILPDSPWYGLKKLWENIQEIFTFNPLENAKLQLQRANQRILEAQKLAEKTGNDEAFGRVIENYQRQIEKIEKRLDKLVQKRDAKVDKFIDKFAEYQIKHRKILEKLEEIKPDLADEIEAIKDSNLEKLSKVLSAEDKARIEEIINTALENIPGSNLKNLKNLEILEALEEKVPEQAKEAIRQAQANALKRFKQDLTNIPDSSRSEEVEQYIKKIKGDKGKMREIIKQLGDLKNLADDEADNQDNDSDEAADDDTSADNDNANTNTNTESQD
;
A
#
# COMPACT_ATOMS: atom_id res chain seq x y z
N MET A 1 17.80 -51.69 63.24
CA MET A 1 18.58 -51.61 61.98
C MET A 1 19.05 -50.17 61.79
N ARG A 2 20.36 -50.02 61.58
CA ARG A 2 21.15 -48.88 61.07
C ARG A 2 20.72 -47.43 61.41
N LYS A 3 21.58 -46.81 62.23
CA LYS A 3 21.78 -45.38 62.46
C LYS A 3 22.29 -44.68 61.18
N PHE A 4 21.88 -43.42 60.96
CA PHE A 4 22.63 -42.25 60.43
C PHE A 4 21.62 -41.08 60.55
N LEU A 5 21.59 -40.20 61.57
CA LEU A 5 22.57 -39.21 62.04
C LEU A 5 23.14 -38.31 60.93
N ILE A 6 22.97 -37.00 61.13
CA ILE A 6 23.66 -35.81 60.55
C ILE A 6 22.81 -34.96 59.57
N PHE A 7 22.09 -33.98 60.14
CA PHE A 7 21.96 -32.60 59.62
C PHE A 7 23.32 -31.88 59.80
N PRO A 8 23.61 -30.67 59.25
CA PRO A 8 23.22 -29.98 58.01
C PRO A 8 24.46 -29.51 57.19
N ILE A 9 24.32 -29.11 55.91
CA ILE A 9 25.34 -28.26 55.25
C ILE A 9 24.66 -27.10 54.53
N ILE A 10 24.86 -25.93 55.12
CA ILE A 10 24.69 -24.60 54.55
C ILE A 10 25.88 -24.35 53.61
N VAL A 11 25.62 -24.00 52.35
CA VAL A 11 26.57 -23.22 51.54
C VAL A 11 25.85 -21.96 51.09
N VAL A 12 26.20 -20.88 51.78
CA VAL A 12 26.00 -19.50 51.35
C VAL A 12 26.93 -19.25 50.17
N LEU A 13 26.40 -18.79 49.04
CA LEU A 13 27.16 -17.99 48.08
C LEU A 13 26.28 -16.83 47.59
N ALA A 14 26.29 -15.76 48.38
CA ALA A 14 25.99 -14.43 47.91
C ALA A 14 27.22 -13.92 47.17
N LEU A 15 27.06 -13.43 45.93
CA LEU A 15 27.74 -12.26 45.35
C LEU A 15 27.46 -12.17 43.84
N THR A 16 26.65 -11.16 43.49
CA THR A 16 26.82 -10.27 42.34
C THR A 16 26.89 -10.88 40.94
N PHE A 17 25.80 -10.74 40.19
CA PHE A 17 25.76 -9.79 39.08
C PHE A 17 24.29 -9.40 38.82
N LEU A 18 23.85 -8.32 39.48
CA LEU A 18 22.85 -7.45 38.88
C LEU A 18 23.52 -6.84 37.65
N SER A 19 23.24 -7.40 36.48
CA SER A 19 23.25 -6.65 35.23
C SER A 19 21.83 -6.70 34.68
N VAL A 20 20.90 -6.07 35.41
CA VAL A 20 19.87 -5.31 34.70
C VAL A 20 20.67 -4.25 33.97
N SER A 21 20.91 -4.49 32.67
CA SER A 21 21.28 -3.39 31.80
C SER A 21 20.12 -2.42 31.88
N ALA A 22 20.26 -1.44 32.76
CA ALA A 22 19.64 -0.16 32.58
C ALA A 22 20.20 0.34 31.25
N VAL A 23 19.52 -0.03 30.17
CA VAL A 23 19.56 0.73 28.92
C VAL A 23 18.91 2.06 29.29
N LEU A 24 19.71 2.94 29.88
CA LEU A 24 19.36 4.33 30.00
C LEU A 24 19.50 4.94 28.62
N ALA A 25 18.34 5.41 28.17
CA ALA A 25 18.13 6.54 27.29
C ALA A 25 18.30 6.33 25.78
N GLN A 26 17.33 6.92 25.08
CA GLN A 26 17.36 7.37 23.68
C GLN A 26 17.06 6.30 22.61
N ASN A 27 15.78 5.94 22.47
CA ASN A 27 14.98 6.46 21.37
C ASN A 27 13.52 6.07 21.63
N SER A 28 12.61 7.04 21.56
CA SER A 28 11.20 6.74 21.35
C SER A 28 11.15 5.77 20.17
N THR A 29 10.75 4.51 20.38
CA THR A 29 10.30 3.69 19.26
C THR A 29 8.92 4.22 18.90
N SER A 30 8.89 5.43 18.36
CA SER A 30 7.77 5.94 17.61
C SER A 30 7.71 5.01 16.40
N THR A 31 6.86 3.99 16.44
CA THR A 31 6.56 3.26 15.23
C THR A 31 6.09 4.30 14.21
N ASP A 32 6.82 4.37 13.11
CA ASP A 32 6.60 5.37 12.07
C ASP A 32 5.15 5.30 11.58
N GLU A 33 4.41 6.41 11.67
CA GLU A 33 2.97 6.45 11.34
C GLU A 33 2.71 5.99 9.89
N ALA A 34 3.61 6.32 8.97
CA ALA A 34 3.52 5.85 7.59
C ALA A 34 3.64 4.32 7.48
N THR A 35 4.54 3.71 8.26
CA THR A 35 4.70 2.24 8.26
C THR A 35 3.47 1.53 8.84
N LEU A 36 2.84 2.12 9.86
CA LEU A 36 1.58 1.60 10.41
C LEU A 36 0.45 1.64 9.38
N ASP A 37 0.41 2.67 8.54
CA ASP A 37 -0.66 2.86 7.56
C ASP A 37 -0.50 2.06 6.27
N GLU A 38 0.67 1.49 6.02
CA GLU A 38 0.96 0.69 4.82
C GLU A 38 0.96 -0.82 5.07
N ASN A 39 1.27 -1.23 6.30
CA ASN A 39 1.53 -2.63 6.57
C ASN A 39 0.22 -3.43 6.64
N VAL A 40 -0.14 -4.05 5.52
CA VAL A 40 -1.23 -5.01 5.44
C VAL A 40 -0.69 -6.42 5.66
N THR A 41 -1.21 -7.10 6.68
CA THR A 41 -0.81 -8.48 7.03
C THR A 41 -1.79 -9.51 6.48
N ALA A 42 -1.43 -10.79 6.60
CA ALA A 42 -2.34 -11.89 6.27
C ALA A 42 -3.60 -11.93 7.17
N GLU A 43 -3.45 -11.54 8.44
CA GLU A 43 -4.55 -11.45 9.40
C GLU A 43 -5.55 -10.37 8.99
N ASP A 44 -5.07 -9.21 8.54
CA ASP A 44 -5.93 -8.13 8.02
C ASP A 44 -6.77 -8.56 6.81
N LEU A 45 -6.37 -9.62 6.11
CA LEU A 45 -7.04 -10.17 4.92
C LEU A 45 -7.77 -11.49 5.22
N ASP A 46 -7.95 -11.86 6.49
CA ASP A 46 -8.57 -13.11 6.96
C ASP A 46 -8.03 -14.37 6.24
N ILE A 47 -6.71 -14.41 6.02
CA ILE A 47 -6.02 -15.55 5.43
C ILE A 47 -4.82 -15.97 6.26
N THR A 48 -4.40 -17.21 6.07
CA THR A 48 -3.12 -17.68 6.60
C THR A 48 -1.98 -17.14 5.75
N ASP A 49 -0.89 -16.74 6.41
CA ASP A 49 0.30 -16.23 5.76
C ASP A 49 0.86 -17.22 4.71
N PRO A 50 1.03 -16.81 3.42
CA PRO A 50 1.46 -17.73 2.37
C PRO A 50 2.89 -18.26 2.58
N LYS A 51 3.03 -19.55 2.93
CA LYS A 51 4.33 -20.21 3.12
C LYS A 51 4.90 -20.85 1.86
N ILE A 52 4.03 -21.28 0.95
CA ILE A 52 4.40 -21.89 -0.32
C ILE A 52 4.22 -20.84 -1.41
N LEU A 53 5.34 -20.35 -1.93
CA LEU A 53 5.41 -19.38 -3.01
C LEU A 53 5.49 -20.09 -4.38
N PRO A 54 5.18 -19.40 -5.49
CA PRO A 54 5.19 -20.00 -6.84
C PRO A 54 6.53 -20.47 -7.37
N ASP A 55 7.64 -20.03 -6.79
CA ASP A 55 8.98 -20.54 -7.05
C ASP A 55 9.28 -21.86 -6.32
N SER A 56 8.38 -22.32 -5.45
CA SER A 56 8.50 -23.60 -4.76
C SER A 56 7.99 -24.77 -5.61
N PRO A 57 8.68 -25.93 -5.62
CA PRO A 57 8.19 -27.14 -6.29
C PRO A 57 6.81 -27.62 -5.81
N TRP A 58 6.44 -27.32 -4.56
CA TRP A 58 5.16 -27.72 -3.96
C TRP A 58 3.98 -26.83 -4.38
N TYR A 59 4.24 -25.74 -5.10
CA TYR A 59 3.20 -24.81 -5.52
C TYR A 59 2.22 -25.45 -6.52
N GLY A 60 2.70 -26.32 -7.41
CA GLY A 60 1.84 -27.07 -8.33
C GLY A 60 0.79 -27.93 -7.61
N LEU A 61 1.17 -28.56 -6.50
CA LEU A 61 0.24 -29.34 -5.67
C LEU A 61 -0.79 -28.43 -4.97
N LYS A 62 -0.35 -27.27 -4.45
CA LYS A 62 -1.25 -26.24 -3.89
C LYS A 62 -2.28 -25.81 -4.93
N LYS A 63 -1.85 -25.48 -6.15
CA LYS A 63 -2.73 -25.08 -7.26
C LYS A 63 -3.72 -26.18 -7.65
N LEU A 64 -3.30 -27.45 -7.67
CA LEU A 64 -4.19 -28.58 -7.93
C LEU A 64 -5.28 -28.68 -6.87
N TRP A 65 -4.92 -28.59 -5.60
CA TRP A 65 -5.88 -28.66 -4.49
C TRP A 65 -6.88 -27.49 -4.52
N GLU A 66 -6.40 -26.28 -4.82
CA GLU A 66 -7.29 -25.13 -5.02
C GLU A 66 -8.28 -25.38 -6.17
N ASN A 67 -7.82 -25.87 -7.32
CA ASN A 67 -8.70 -26.13 -8.44
C ASN A 67 -9.79 -27.15 -8.08
N ILE A 68 -9.43 -28.19 -7.31
CA ILE A 68 -10.40 -29.15 -6.76
C ILE A 68 -11.43 -28.43 -5.90
N GLN A 69 -10.99 -27.63 -4.92
CA GLN A 69 -11.90 -26.88 -4.04
C GLN A 69 -12.84 -25.95 -4.82
N GLU A 70 -12.37 -25.31 -5.90
CA GLU A 70 -13.21 -24.43 -6.72
C GLU A 70 -14.32 -25.20 -7.42
N ILE A 71 -14.00 -26.38 -7.98
CA ILE A 71 -14.97 -27.24 -8.68
C ILE A 71 -16.09 -27.68 -7.75
N PHE A 72 -15.78 -27.98 -6.49
CA PHE A 72 -16.76 -28.40 -5.49
C PHE A 72 -17.49 -27.24 -4.79
N THR A 73 -17.16 -25.98 -5.11
CA THR A 73 -17.82 -24.79 -4.54
C THR A 73 -18.91 -24.27 -5.48
N PHE A 74 -20.06 -24.96 -5.49
CA PHE A 74 -21.15 -24.69 -6.43
C PHE A 74 -21.99 -23.45 -6.09
N ASN A 75 -22.05 -23.05 -4.81
CA ASN A 75 -22.81 -21.87 -4.41
C ASN A 75 -22.14 -20.59 -4.94
N PRO A 76 -22.84 -19.70 -5.68
CA PRO A 76 -22.23 -18.53 -6.29
C PRO A 76 -21.57 -17.56 -5.31
N LEU A 77 -22.20 -17.33 -4.14
CA LEU A 77 -21.67 -16.45 -3.10
C LEU A 77 -20.44 -17.06 -2.42
N GLU A 78 -20.50 -18.35 -2.06
CA GLU A 78 -19.34 -19.04 -1.48
C GLU A 78 -18.16 -19.13 -2.47
N ASN A 79 -18.46 -19.25 -3.76
CA ASN A 79 -17.43 -19.23 -4.80
C ASN A 79 -16.77 -17.85 -4.91
N ALA A 80 -17.54 -16.75 -4.82
CA ALA A 80 -16.99 -15.40 -4.80
C ALA A 80 -16.13 -15.15 -3.56
N LYS A 81 -16.56 -15.62 -2.37
CA LYS A 81 -15.75 -15.57 -1.14
C LYS A 81 -14.44 -16.34 -1.28
N LEU A 82 -14.48 -17.54 -1.85
CA LEU A 82 -13.29 -18.35 -2.11
C LEU A 82 -12.32 -17.64 -3.07
N GLN A 83 -12.86 -17.00 -4.12
CA GLN A 83 -12.04 -16.20 -5.05
C GLN A 83 -11.40 -14.99 -4.34
N LEU A 84 -12.12 -14.33 -3.43
CA LEU A 84 -11.57 -13.22 -2.64
C LEU A 84 -10.43 -13.69 -1.73
N GLN A 85 -10.61 -14.82 -1.02
CA GLN A 85 -9.55 -15.41 -0.20
C GLN A 85 -8.29 -15.73 -1.01
N ARG A 86 -8.47 -16.25 -2.22
CA ARG A 86 -7.33 -16.53 -3.09
C ARG A 86 -6.72 -15.28 -3.69
N ALA A 87 -7.50 -14.23 -3.98
CA ALA A 87 -6.96 -12.94 -4.40
C ALA A 87 -6.07 -12.37 -3.29
N ASN A 88 -6.54 -12.41 -2.04
CA ASN A 88 -5.74 -12.05 -0.86
C ASN A 88 -4.44 -12.84 -0.76
N GLN A 89 -4.48 -14.15 -1.03
CA GLN A 89 -3.27 -14.97 -1.03
C GLN A 89 -2.32 -14.58 -2.15
N ARG A 90 -2.81 -14.35 -3.38
CA ARG A 90 -1.96 -13.97 -4.52
C ARG A 90 -1.29 -12.63 -4.30
N ILE A 91 -2.00 -11.61 -3.81
CA ILE A 91 -1.38 -10.30 -3.64
C ILE A 91 -0.28 -10.32 -2.57
N LEU A 92 -0.43 -11.11 -1.50
CA LEU A 92 0.63 -11.32 -0.50
C LEU A 92 1.78 -12.21 -1.00
N GLU A 93 1.50 -13.20 -1.85
CA GLU A 93 2.56 -13.95 -2.53
C GLU A 93 3.38 -13.04 -3.45
N ALA A 94 2.72 -12.14 -4.20
CA ALA A 94 3.40 -11.17 -5.04
C ALA A 94 4.29 -10.24 -4.22
N GLN A 95 3.78 -9.72 -3.10
CA GLN A 95 4.57 -8.95 -2.14
C GLN A 95 5.80 -9.72 -1.66
N LYS A 96 5.63 -10.97 -1.22
CA LYS A 96 6.75 -11.80 -0.75
C LYS A 96 7.76 -12.14 -1.83
N LEU A 97 7.32 -12.40 -3.05
CA LEU A 97 8.22 -12.63 -4.19
C LEU A 97 9.03 -11.38 -4.49
N ALA A 98 8.40 -10.21 -4.49
CA ALA A 98 9.08 -8.93 -4.69
C ALA A 98 10.10 -8.65 -3.59
N GLU A 99 9.76 -8.89 -2.33
CA GLU A 99 10.65 -8.62 -1.19
C GLU A 99 11.81 -9.63 -1.05
N LYS A 100 11.61 -10.91 -1.41
CA LYS A 100 12.55 -11.98 -1.06
C LYS A 100 13.34 -12.57 -2.21
N THR A 101 12.74 -12.71 -3.39
CA THR A 101 13.32 -13.54 -4.46
C THR A 101 13.54 -12.80 -5.75
N GLY A 102 12.82 -11.71 -6.01
CA GLY A 102 12.95 -10.94 -7.25
C GLY A 102 12.64 -11.78 -8.51
N ASN A 103 11.91 -12.89 -8.38
CA ASN A 103 11.56 -13.74 -9.52
C ASN A 103 10.41 -13.10 -10.30
N ASP A 104 10.75 -12.30 -11.32
CA ASP A 104 9.78 -11.51 -12.09
C ASP A 104 8.79 -12.37 -12.88
N GLU A 105 9.22 -13.54 -13.37
CA GLU A 105 8.33 -14.47 -14.07
C GLU A 105 7.26 -15.05 -13.12
N ALA A 106 7.68 -15.46 -11.91
CA ALA A 106 6.76 -15.92 -10.87
C ALA A 106 5.85 -14.79 -10.38
N PHE A 107 6.40 -13.58 -10.22
CA PHE A 107 5.66 -12.39 -9.82
C PHE A 107 4.56 -12.05 -10.83
N GLY A 108 4.91 -11.93 -12.11
CA GLY A 108 3.97 -11.61 -13.19
C GLY A 108 2.81 -12.61 -13.24
N ARG A 109 3.09 -13.92 -13.14
CA ARG A 109 2.04 -14.95 -13.07
C ARG A 109 1.12 -14.78 -11.86
N VAL A 110 1.64 -14.43 -10.69
CA VAL A 110 0.82 -14.27 -9.48
C VAL A 110 -0.07 -13.04 -9.59
N ILE A 111 0.48 -11.93 -10.06
CA ILE A 111 -0.25 -10.68 -10.26
C ILE A 111 -1.37 -10.85 -11.29
N GLU A 112 -1.10 -11.52 -12.40
CA GLU A 112 -2.12 -11.84 -13.41
C GLU A 112 -3.24 -12.74 -12.83
N ASN A 113 -2.86 -13.71 -11.98
CA ASN A 113 -3.83 -14.55 -11.27
C ASN A 113 -4.65 -13.74 -10.24
N TYR A 114 -4.04 -12.78 -9.56
CA TYR A 114 -4.74 -11.84 -8.67
C TYR A 114 -5.80 -11.06 -9.46
N GLN A 115 -5.41 -10.41 -10.56
CA GLN A 115 -6.33 -9.63 -11.41
C GLN A 115 -7.52 -10.46 -11.91
N ARG A 116 -7.25 -11.67 -12.43
CA ARG A 116 -8.31 -12.60 -12.87
C ARG A 116 -9.31 -12.94 -11.78
N GLN A 117 -8.86 -13.02 -10.52
CA GLN A 117 -9.75 -13.33 -9.40
C GLN A 117 -10.64 -12.13 -9.05
N ILE A 118 -10.08 -10.91 -9.02
CA ILE A 118 -10.89 -9.70 -8.82
C ILE A 118 -11.93 -9.55 -9.94
N GLU A 119 -11.55 -9.80 -11.19
CA GLU A 119 -12.49 -9.77 -12.33
C GLU A 119 -13.62 -10.80 -12.19
N LYS A 120 -13.31 -12.03 -11.76
CA LYS A 120 -14.34 -13.05 -11.51
C LYS A 120 -15.27 -12.67 -10.37
N ILE A 121 -14.76 -12.05 -9.30
CA ILE A 121 -15.55 -11.61 -8.15
C ILE A 121 -16.53 -10.52 -8.58
N GLU A 122 -16.06 -9.50 -9.32
CA GLU A 122 -16.90 -8.42 -9.85
C GLU A 122 -18.06 -8.96 -10.71
N LYS A 123 -17.75 -9.81 -11.71
CA LYS A 123 -18.77 -10.46 -12.55
C LYS A 123 -19.77 -11.31 -11.78
N ARG A 124 -19.40 -11.83 -10.61
CA ARG A 124 -20.30 -12.60 -9.74
C ARG A 124 -21.15 -11.68 -8.87
N LEU A 125 -20.57 -10.62 -8.33
CA LEU A 125 -21.28 -9.61 -7.57
C LEU A 125 -22.39 -8.96 -8.41
N ASP A 126 -22.11 -8.61 -9.66
CA ASP A 126 -23.12 -8.09 -10.60
C ASP A 126 -24.37 -9.00 -10.71
N LYS A 127 -24.16 -10.32 -10.69
CA LYS A 127 -25.25 -11.32 -10.71
C LYS A 127 -25.91 -11.53 -9.34
N LEU A 128 -25.16 -11.37 -8.26
CA LEU A 128 -25.63 -11.61 -6.89
C LEU A 128 -26.45 -10.44 -6.35
N VAL A 129 -26.15 -9.20 -6.74
CA VAL A 129 -26.89 -8.00 -6.31
C VAL A 129 -28.36 -8.06 -6.75
N GLN A 130 -28.66 -8.75 -7.86
CA GLN A 130 -30.04 -8.99 -8.31
C GLN A 130 -30.86 -9.90 -7.37
N LYS A 131 -30.19 -10.67 -6.50
CA LYS A 131 -30.80 -11.59 -5.53
C LYS A 131 -30.32 -11.22 -4.12
N ARG A 132 -30.54 -9.95 -3.78
CA ARG A 132 -30.01 -9.32 -2.58
C ARG A 132 -30.48 -9.99 -1.30
N ASP A 133 -29.53 -10.48 -0.52
CA ASP A 133 -29.72 -10.90 0.87
C ASP A 133 -28.59 -10.34 1.75
N ALA A 134 -28.79 -10.38 3.07
CA ALA A 134 -27.84 -9.81 4.03
C ALA A 134 -26.43 -10.46 3.97
N LYS A 135 -26.26 -11.64 3.37
CA LYS A 135 -24.94 -12.27 3.22
C LYS A 135 -24.21 -11.71 2.00
N VAL A 136 -24.94 -11.34 0.94
CA VAL A 136 -24.38 -10.62 -0.22
C VAL A 136 -23.91 -9.24 0.22
N ASP A 137 -24.71 -8.50 0.98
CA ASP A 137 -24.34 -7.16 1.47
C ASP A 137 -23.04 -7.17 2.28
N LYS A 138 -22.94 -8.09 3.25
CA LYS A 138 -21.72 -8.29 4.04
C LYS A 138 -20.50 -8.66 3.18
N PHE A 139 -20.73 -9.36 2.07
CA PHE A 139 -19.65 -9.71 1.16
C PHE A 139 -19.21 -8.50 0.32
N ILE A 140 -20.12 -7.61 -0.05
CA ILE A 140 -19.80 -6.34 -0.72
C ILE A 140 -18.97 -5.44 0.21
N ASP A 141 -19.37 -5.30 1.49
CA ASP A 141 -18.61 -4.55 2.50
C ASP A 141 -17.17 -5.05 2.57
N LYS A 142 -17.02 -6.37 2.68
CA LYS A 142 -15.71 -7.03 2.78
C LYS A 142 -14.89 -6.90 1.49
N PHE A 143 -15.54 -6.96 0.34
CA PHE A 143 -14.87 -6.75 -0.94
C PHE A 143 -14.31 -5.32 -1.04
N ALA A 144 -15.11 -4.30 -0.68
CA ALA A 144 -14.66 -2.91 -0.68
C ALA A 144 -13.48 -2.70 0.29
N GLU A 145 -13.60 -3.19 1.53
CA GLU A 145 -12.52 -3.15 2.53
C GLU A 145 -11.21 -3.76 1.99
N TYR A 146 -11.31 -4.93 1.35
CA TYR A 146 -10.13 -5.62 0.83
C TYR A 146 -9.55 -4.96 -0.42
N GLN A 147 -10.36 -4.34 -1.28
CA GLN A 147 -9.82 -3.57 -2.41
C GLN A 147 -8.95 -2.40 -1.94
N ILE A 148 -9.31 -1.74 -0.84
CA ILE A 148 -8.50 -0.67 -0.25
C ILE A 148 -7.19 -1.24 0.32
N LYS A 149 -7.26 -2.36 1.04
CA LYS A 149 -6.06 -3.08 1.53
C LYS A 149 -5.16 -3.57 0.38
N HIS A 150 -5.74 -4.06 -0.72
CA HIS A 150 -4.98 -4.47 -1.90
C HIS A 150 -4.28 -3.30 -2.57
N ARG A 151 -4.92 -2.12 -2.64
CA ARG A 151 -4.28 -0.90 -3.16
C ARG A 151 -3.00 -0.57 -2.38
N LYS A 152 -3.04 -0.62 -1.03
CA LYS A 152 -1.84 -0.39 -0.20
C LYS A 152 -0.71 -1.38 -0.51
N ILE A 153 -1.03 -2.66 -0.72
CA ILE A 153 -0.03 -3.66 -1.12
C ILE A 153 0.52 -3.36 -2.53
N LEU A 154 -0.33 -2.94 -3.47
CA LEU A 154 0.10 -2.58 -4.83
C LEU A 154 1.02 -1.35 -4.82
N GLU A 155 0.72 -0.32 -4.03
CA GLU A 155 1.60 0.85 -3.90
C GLU A 155 2.96 0.49 -3.30
N LYS A 156 3.00 -0.45 -2.35
CA LYS A 156 4.27 -1.00 -1.86
C LYS A 156 5.01 -1.79 -2.95
N LEU A 157 4.29 -2.54 -3.78
CA LEU A 157 4.87 -3.28 -4.89
C LEU A 157 5.47 -2.36 -5.95
N GLU A 158 4.81 -1.24 -6.23
CA GLU A 158 5.27 -0.20 -7.17
C GLU A 158 6.62 0.39 -6.74
N GLU A 159 6.82 0.64 -5.45
CA GLU A 159 8.10 1.11 -4.92
C GLU A 159 9.20 0.04 -4.98
N ILE A 160 8.86 -1.22 -4.69
CA ILE A 160 9.82 -2.33 -4.73
C ILE A 160 10.19 -2.70 -6.18
N LYS A 161 9.26 -2.51 -7.12
CA LYS A 161 9.42 -2.79 -8.55
C LYS A 161 9.12 -1.56 -9.39
N PRO A 162 9.99 -0.53 -9.36
CA PRO A 162 9.79 0.70 -10.13
C PRO A 162 9.80 0.47 -11.65
N ASP A 163 10.43 -0.62 -12.10
CA ASP A 163 10.41 -1.08 -13.49
C ASP A 163 9.03 -1.56 -13.96
N LEU A 164 8.13 -1.91 -13.03
CA LEU A 164 6.75 -2.31 -13.30
C LEU A 164 5.71 -1.29 -12.78
N ALA A 165 6.14 -0.05 -12.52
CA ALA A 165 5.28 0.97 -11.90
C ALA A 165 4.02 1.24 -12.75
N ASP A 166 4.17 1.42 -14.06
CA ASP A 166 3.05 1.67 -14.98
C ASP A 166 2.06 0.50 -15.02
N GLU A 167 2.56 -0.75 -15.04
CA GLU A 167 1.69 -1.92 -14.98
C GLU A 167 0.95 -1.96 -13.65
N ILE A 168 1.63 -1.74 -12.53
CA ILE A 168 1.05 -1.76 -11.18
C ILE A 168 0.01 -0.65 -11.01
N GLU A 169 0.26 0.55 -11.53
CA GLU A 169 -0.72 1.65 -11.59
C GLU A 169 -1.96 1.23 -12.37
N ALA A 170 -1.80 0.62 -13.55
CA ALA A 170 -2.92 0.08 -14.31
C ALA A 170 -3.72 -0.98 -13.53
N ILE A 171 -3.09 -1.75 -12.64
CA ILE A 171 -3.79 -2.69 -11.74
C ILE A 171 -4.58 -1.94 -10.67
N LYS A 172 -3.99 -0.93 -10.03
CA LYS A 172 -4.67 -0.09 -9.02
C LYS A 172 -5.92 0.54 -9.62
N ASP A 173 -5.78 1.14 -10.79
CA ASP A 173 -6.88 1.74 -11.55
C ASP A 173 -7.95 0.71 -11.92
N SER A 174 -7.54 -0.42 -12.48
CA SER A 174 -8.47 -1.48 -12.86
C SER A 174 -9.21 -2.06 -11.65
N ASN A 175 -8.63 -2.04 -10.45
CA ASN A 175 -9.32 -2.46 -9.22
C ASN A 175 -10.34 -1.41 -8.76
N LEU A 176 -9.99 -0.12 -8.82
CA LEU A 176 -10.94 0.96 -8.53
C LEU A 176 -12.14 0.95 -9.49
N GLU A 177 -11.92 0.69 -10.77
CA GLU A 177 -13.01 0.53 -11.75
C GLU A 177 -13.94 -0.65 -11.41
N LYS A 178 -13.38 -1.78 -10.99
CA LYS A 178 -14.19 -2.95 -10.58
C LYS A 178 -14.97 -2.67 -9.30
N LEU A 179 -14.35 -1.98 -8.32
CA LEU A 179 -15.04 -1.52 -7.13
C LEU A 179 -16.17 -0.53 -7.48
N SER A 180 -15.89 0.44 -8.35
CA SER A 180 -16.86 1.40 -8.87
C SER A 180 -18.09 0.70 -9.49
N LYS A 181 -17.89 -0.34 -10.30
CA LYS A 181 -18.99 -1.13 -10.87
C LYS A 181 -19.85 -1.79 -9.79
N VAL A 182 -19.24 -2.38 -8.77
CA VAL A 182 -19.97 -2.98 -7.64
C VAL A 182 -20.77 -1.92 -6.89
N LEU A 183 -20.17 -0.77 -6.59
CA LEU A 183 -20.84 0.35 -5.90
C LEU A 183 -21.96 0.98 -6.74
N SER A 184 -21.84 0.96 -8.07
CA SER A 184 -22.84 1.53 -8.98
C SER A 184 -24.18 0.79 -8.95
N ALA A 185 -24.20 -0.44 -8.43
CA ALA A 185 -25.42 -1.20 -8.22
C ALA A 185 -26.11 -0.87 -6.89
N GLU A 186 -25.52 0.00 -6.08
CA GLU A 186 -26.00 0.40 -4.77
C GLU A 186 -26.61 1.80 -4.79
N ASP A 187 -27.51 2.07 -3.84
CA ASP A 187 -28.01 3.42 -3.63
C ASP A 187 -26.99 4.29 -2.87
N LYS A 188 -27.18 5.60 -2.93
CA LYS A 188 -26.27 6.59 -2.32
C LYS A 188 -25.98 6.32 -0.84
N ALA A 189 -27.02 6.00 -0.05
CA ALA A 189 -26.87 5.79 1.40
C ALA A 189 -26.05 4.53 1.67
N ARG A 190 -26.28 3.48 0.86
CA ARG A 190 -25.52 2.24 0.97
C ARG A 190 -24.07 2.39 0.52
N ILE A 191 -23.78 3.16 -0.53
CA ILE A 191 -22.40 3.48 -0.94
C ILE A 191 -21.66 4.18 0.20
N GLU A 192 -22.28 5.19 0.82
CA GLU A 192 -21.69 5.90 1.94
C GLU A 192 -21.39 4.96 3.13
N GLU A 193 -22.31 4.05 3.47
CA GLU A 193 -22.11 3.04 4.52
C GLU A 193 -20.95 2.09 4.20
N ILE A 194 -20.92 1.52 2.97
CA ILE A 194 -19.87 0.60 2.52
C ILE A 194 -18.50 1.24 2.67
N ILE A 195 -18.36 2.45 2.14
CA ILE A 195 -17.07 3.16 2.10
C ILE A 195 -16.62 3.58 3.49
N ASN A 196 -17.50 4.15 4.31
CA ASN A 196 -17.13 4.52 5.68
C ASN A 196 -16.73 3.29 6.50
N THR A 197 -17.48 2.19 6.41
CA THR A 197 -17.16 0.94 7.10
C THR A 197 -15.81 0.39 6.65
N ALA A 198 -15.57 0.34 5.34
CA ALA A 198 -14.32 -0.13 4.77
C ALA A 198 -13.12 0.69 5.25
N LEU A 199 -13.24 2.01 5.33
CA LEU A 199 -12.16 2.90 5.81
C LEU A 199 -11.94 2.84 7.32
N GLU A 200 -13.00 2.68 8.11
CA GLU A 200 -12.91 2.60 9.58
C GLU A 200 -12.32 1.27 10.05
N ASN A 201 -12.62 0.17 9.35
CA ASN A 201 -12.06 -1.16 9.64
C ASN A 201 -10.57 -1.30 9.31
N ILE A 202 -9.97 -0.31 8.65
CA ILE A 202 -8.54 -0.31 8.36
C ILE A 202 -7.81 0.25 9.59
N PRO A 203 -7.02 -0.59 10.31
CA PRO A 203 -6.17 -0.10 11.38
C PRO A 203 -5.12 0.86 10.80
N GLY A 204 -4.66 1.79 11.62
CA GLY A 204 -3.68 2.79 11.20
C GLY A 204 -3.34 3.78 12.30
N SER A 205 -2.44 4.68 11.96
CA SER A 205 -1.95 5.81 12.75
C SER A 205 -2.99 6.92 12.90
N ASN A 206 -2.61 8.01 13.56
CA ASN A 206 -3.42 9.23 13.61
C ASN A 206 -3.51 9.93 12.23
N LEU A 207 -2.60 9.65 11.31
CA LEU A 207 -2.59 10.24 9.97
C LEU A 207 -3.24 9.35 8.90
N LYS A 208 -3.78 8.18 9.28
CA LYS A 208 -4.41 7.23 8.33
C LYS A 208 -5.51 7.84 7.48
N ASN A 209 -6.22 8.85 8.02
CA ASN A 209 -7.31 9.51 7.31
C ASN A 209 -6.81 10.39 6.16
N LEU A 210 -5.55 10.82 6.16
CA LEU A 210 -4.93 11.46 4.98
C LEU A 210 -4.79 10.46 3.83
N LYS A 211 -4.29 9.25 4.13
CA LYS A 211 -4.22 8.17 3.14
C LYS A 211 -5.61 7.77 2.63
N ASN A 212 -6.59 7.69 3.53
CA ASN A 212 -7.97 7.40 3.15
C ASN A 212 -8.55 8.45 2.19
N LEU A 213 -8.24 9.73 2.38
CA LEU A 213 -8.68 10.82 1.49
C LEU A 213 -8.08 10.68 0.08
N GLU A 214 -6.78 10.38 -0.04
CA GLU A 214 -6.14 10.14 -1.34
C GLU A 214 -6.82 8.98 -2.10
N ILE A 215 -7.12 7.88 -1.41
CA ILE A 215 -7.82 6.74 -2.03
C ILE A 215 -9.25 7.13 -2.46
N LEU A 216 -9.94 7.96 -1.67
CA LEU A 216 -11.30 8.42 -1.98
C LEU A 216 -11.31 9.39 -3.17
N GLU A 217 -10.32 10.25 -3.32
CA GLU A 217 -10.18 11.11 -4.50
C GLU A 217 -9.98 10.26 -5.76
N ALA A 218 -9.07 9.28 -5.72
CA ALA A 218 -8.88 8.35 -6.82
C ALA A 218 -10.16 7.56 -7.14
N LEU A 219 -10.92 7.14 -6.12
CA LEU A 219 -12.20 6.45 -6.33
C LEU A 219 -13.27 7.38 -6.92
N GLU A 220 -13.33 8.65 -6.50
CA GLU A 220 -14.29 9.64 -7.04
C GLU A 220 -14.15 9.78 -8.56
N GLU A 221 -12.91 9.75 -9.07
CA GLU A 221 -12.61 9.84 -10.49
C GLU A 221 -13.14 8.62 -11.29
N LYS A 222 -13.28 7.46 -10.66
CA LYS A 222 -13.71 6.20 -11.30
C LYS A 222 -15.20 5.89 -11.14
N VAL A 223 -15.89 6.52 -10.18
CA VAL A 223 -17.33 6.28 -9.95
C VAL A 223 -18.20 7.12 -10.89
N PRO A 224 -19.38 6.62 -11.31
CA PRO A 224 -20.32 7.42 -12.09
C PRO A 224 -20.88 8.60 -11.27
N GLU A 225 -21.39 9.63 -11.96
CA GLU A 225 -21.92 10.87 -11.34
C GLU A 225 -22.91 10.62 -10.19
N GLN A 226 -23.79 9.62 -10.34
CA GLN A 226 -24.76 9.22 -9.32
C GLN A 226 -24.12 8.77 -7.98
N ALA A 227 -22.91 8.23 -8.03
CA ALA A 227 -22.17 7.73 -6.87
C ALA A 227 -21.15 8.77 -6.34
N LYS A 228 -20.73 9.75 -7.16
CA LYS A 228 -19.77 10.79 -6.75
C LYS A 228 -20.22 11.54 -5.49
N GLU A 229 -21.51 11.81 -5.36
CA GLU A 229 -22.00 12.51 -4.17
C GLU A 229 -21.78 11.70 -2.88
N ALA A 230 -21.99 10.37 -2.91
CA ALA A 230 -21.71 9.51 -1.77
C ALA A 230 -20.21 9.48 -1.43
N ILE A 231 -19.35 9.42 -2.46
CA ILE A 231 -17.89 9.48 -2.27
C ILE A 231 -17.46 10.83 -1.67
N ARG A 232 -18.02 11.95 -2.13
CA ARG A 232 -17.76 13.28 -1.55
C ARG A 232 -18.21 13.39 -0.10
N GLN A 233 -19.32 12.76 0.27
CA GLN A 233 -19.72 12.70 1.69
C GLN A 233 -18.74 11.85 2.51
N ALA A 234 -18.28 10.72 1.98
CA ALA A 234 -17.22 9.93 2.61
C ALA A 234 -15.90 10.71 2.74
N GLN A 235 -15.52 11.52 1.74
CA GLN A 235 -14.38 12.44 1.81
C GLN A 235 -14.59 13.48 2.91
N ALA A 236 -15.76 14.12 2.98
CA ALA A 236 -16.06 15.10 4.04
C ALA A 236 -15.97 14.48 5.44
N ASN A 237 -16.45 13.24 5.60
CA ASN A 237 -16.35 12.49 6.86
C ASN A 237 -14.90 12.12 7.20
N ALA A 238 -14.13 11.65 6.21
CA ALA A 238 -12.70 11.35 6.38
C ALA A 238 -11.90 12.62 6.72
N LEU A 239 -12.22 13.76 6.09
CA LEU A 239 -11.61 15.06 6.38
C LEU A 239 -11.91 15.52 7.80
N LYS A 240 -13.15 15.33 8.27
CA LYS A 240 -13.54 15.64 9.65
C LYS A 240 -12.75 14.77 10.65
N ARG A 241 -12.63 13.46 10.39
CA ARG A 241 -11.83 12.55 11.22
C ARG A 241 -10.36 12.95 11.22
N PHE A 242 -9.79 13.23 10.04
CA PHE A 242 -8.42 13.70 9.91
C PHE A 242 -8.15 14.99 10.70
N LYS A 243 -9.03 16.00 10.59
CA LYS A 243 -8.95 17.23 11.40
C LYS A 243 -8.96 16.94 12.90
N GLN A 244 -9.79 15.99 13.34
CA GLN A 244 -9.84 15.56 14.73
C GLN A 244 -8.54 14.85 15.13
N ASP A 245 -8.00 13.96 14.30
CA ASP A 245 -6.75 13.26 14.59
C ASP A 245 -5.57 14.23 14.69
N LEU A 246 -5.54 15.28 13.85
CA LEU A 246 -4.55 16.36 13.94
C LEU A 246 -4.56 17.08 15.30
N THR A 247 -5.69 17.11 16.02
CA THR A 247 -5.74 17.69 17.37
C THR A 247 -5.03 16.85 18.42
N ASN A 248 -4.79 15.56 18.14
CA ASN A 248 -3.99 14.68 19.00
C ASN A 248 -2.48 14.93 18.83
N ILE A 249 -2.08 15.63 17.76
CA ILE A 249 -0.71 16.00 17.48
C ILE A 249 -0.46 17.43 18.02
N PRO A 250 0.60 17.65 18.83
CA PRO A 250 0.93 18.98 19.33
C PRO A 250 1.09 20.03 18.21
N ASP A 251 0.56 21.23 18.39
CA ASP A 251 0.65 22.32 17.41
C ASP A 251 2.10 22.60 16.95
N SER A 252 3.07 22.45 17.86
CA SER A 252 4.49 22.71 17.61
C SER A 252 5.17 21.69 16.68
N SER A 253 4.65 20.47 16.60
CA SER A 253 5.24 19.38 15.80
C SER A 253 4.33 18.92 14.66
N ARG A 254 3.05 19.32 14.65
CA ARG A 254 2.05 18.87 13.66
C ARG A 254 2.51 19.01 12.22
N SER A 255 3.07 20.16 11.84
CA SER A 255 3.52 20.40 10.46
C SER A 255 4.64 19.44 10.07
N GLU A 256 5.61 19.24 10.96
CA GLU A 256 6.75 18.36 10.74
C GLU A 256 6.31 16.89 10.68
N GLU A 257 5.45 16.45 11.61
CA GLU A 257 4.94 15.08 11.64
C GLU A 257 4.13 14.73 10.38
N VAL A 258 3.27 15.65 9.92
CA VAL A 258 2.53 15.47 8.66
C VAL A 258 3.47 15.42 7.45
N GLU A 259 4.49 16.28 7.37
CA GLU A 259 5.43 16.23 6.26
C GLU A 259 6.31 14.97 6.29
N GLN A 260 6.76 14.55 7.48
CA GLN A 260 7.50 13.30 7.64
C GLN A 260 6.65 12.10 7.23
N TYR A 261 5.35 12.13 7.55
CA TYR A 261 4.39 11.14 7.08
C TYR A 261 4.29 11.13 5.55
N ILE A 262 4.02 12.29 4.93
CA ILE A 262 3.90 12.41 3.46
C ILE A 262 5.18 11.97 2.74
N LYS A 263 6.35 12.29 3.28
CA LYS A 263 7.64 11.87 2.72
C LYS A 263 7.79 10.35 2.65
N LYS A 264 7.24 9.62 3.62
CA LYS A 264 7.43 8.17 3.76
C LYS A 264 6.25 7.33 3.28
N ILE A 265 5.03 7.87 3.33
CA ILE A 265 3.82 7.19 2.90
C ILE A 265 3.86 6.92 1.39
N LYS A 266 3.35 5.78 0.94
CA LYS A 266 3.27 5.41 -0.49
C LYS A 266 1.97 5.94 -1.11
N GLY A 267 1.93 6.00 -2.43
CA GLY A 267 0.82 6.54 -3.22
C GLY A 267 1.04 8.00 -3.63
N ASP A 268 -0.04 8.71 -3.97
CA ASP A 268 0.03 10.06 -4.53
C ASP A 268 0.29 11.14 -3.46
N LYS A 269 1.57 11.43 -3.24
CA LYS A 269 2.03 12.47 -2.32
C LYS A 269 1.58 13.87 -2.75
N GLY A 270 1.42 14.10 -4.06
CA GLY A 270 0.94 15.38 -4.60
C GLY A 270 -0.49 15.67 -4.17
N LYS A 271 -1.37 14.68 -4.33
CA LYS A 271 -2.76 14.76 -3.85
C LYS A 271 -2.84 14.95 -2.34
N MET A 272 -2.04 14.22 -1.57
CA MET A 272 -1.98 14.41 -0.11
C MET A 272 -1.59 15.85 0.27
N ARG A 273 -0.58 16.44 -0.40
CA ARG A 273 -0.22 17.85 -0.19
C ARG A 273 -1.32 18.81 -0.61
N GLU A 274 -2.04 18.51 -1.69
CA GLU A 274 -3.20 19.30 -2.10
C GLU A 274 -4.31 19.29 -1.05
N ILE A 275 -4.69 18.11 -0.54
CA ILE A 275 -5.66 17.93 0.56
C ILE A 275 -5.26 18.79 1.76
N ILE A 276 -3.99 18.70 2.15
CA ILE A 276 -3.42 19.49 3.24
C ILE A 276 -3.51 20.99 2.99
N LYS A 277 -3.19 21.46 1.78
CA LYS A 277 -3.25 22.87 1.42
C LYS A 277 -4.69 23.40 1.47
N GLN A 278 -5.66 22.60 1.03
CA GLN A 278 -7.08 22.95 1.10
C GLN A 278 -7.60 23.08 2.54
N LEU A 279 -6.95 22.43 3.50
CA LEU A 279 -7.31 22.53 4.91
C LEU A 279 -7.01 23.90 5.54
N GLY A 280 -6.20 24.74 4.89
CA GLY A 280 -5.94 26.14 5.29
C GLY A 280 -5.17 26.34 6.60
N ASP A 281 -4.99 25.29 7.42
CA ASP A 281 -4.48 25.34 8.80
C ASP A 281 -3.23 24.47 9.06
N LEU A 282 -2.32 24.30 8.10
CA LEU A 282 -0.95 23.81 8.37
C LEU A 282 0.07 24.92 8.10
N LYS A 283 0.06 25.96 8.93
CA LYS A 283 0.53 27.31 8.62
C LYS A 283 1.93 27.49 8.00
N ASN A 284 2.84 26.50 8.00
CA ASN A 284 4.20 26.60 7.43
C ASN A 284 4.68 25.31 6.70
N LEU A 285 3.96 24.78 5.70
CA LEU A 285 4.50 23.71 4.83
C LEU A 285 5.12 24.21 3.51
N ALA A 286 5.11 25.53 3.27
CA ALA A 286 5.40 26.11 1.96
C ALA A 286 6.78 26.78 1.81
N ASP A 287 7.62 26.83 2.84
CA ASP A 287 8.84 27.65 2.81
C ASP A 287 10.12 26.85 2.41
N ASP A 288 10.06 25.52 2.29
CA ASP A 288 11.26 24.69 2.03
C ASP A 288 11.38 24.16 0.58
N GLU A 289 10.45 24.45 -0.33
CA GLU A 289 10.55 24.04 -1.75
C GLU A 289 11.19 25.12 -2.66
N ALA A 290 11.58 26.27 -2.12
CA ALA A 290 12.15 27.37 -2.92
C ALA A 290 13.69 27.32 -3.11
N ASP A 291 14.42 26.38 -2.49
CA ASP A 291 15.89 26.46 -2.44
C ASP A 291 16.62 25.27 -3.09
N ASN A 292 15.93 24.44 -3.89
CA ASN A 292 16.59 23.33 -4.57
C ASN A 292 16.16 23.12 -6.02
N GLN A 293 15.89 24.22 -6.72
CA GLN A 293 15.65 24.20 -8.15
C GLN A 293 16.17 25.46 -8.85
N ASP A 294 17.35 25.95 -8.45
CA ASP A 294 18.11 26.95 -9.20
C ASP A 294 19.62 26.67 -9.03
N ASN A 295 20.15 25.78 -9.87
CA ASN A 295 21.56 25.79 -10.30
C ASN A 295 21.75 24.73 -11.39
N ASP A 296 21.37 25.08 -12.61
CA ASP A 296 22.13 24.73 -13.82
C ASP A 296 21.51 25.47 -15.01
N SER A 297 21.70 26.78 -15.06
CA SER A 297 21.72 27.52 -16.31
C SER A 297 22.47 28.85 -16.15
N ASP A 298 23.55 28.94 -16.91
CA ASP A 298 24.20 30.15 -17.41
C ASP A 298 25.07 30.96 -16.44
N GLU A 299 26.38 30.69 -16.49
CA GLU A 299 27.37 31.76 -16.41
C GLU A 299 28.20 31.83 -17.71
N ALA A 300 28.44 33.06 -18.10
CA ALA A 300 28.57 33.55 -19.45
C ALA A 300 29.96 33.40 -20.08
N ALA A 301 29.90 33.66 -21.39
CA ALA A 301 30.96 33.91 -22.33
C ALA A 301 32.02 34.97 -21.92
N ASP A 302 33.10 34.90 -22.69
CA ASP A 302 34.09 35.92 -23.05
C ASP A 302 35.24 36.21 -22.06
N ASP A 303 36.46 35.77 -22.42
CA ASP A 303 37.49 36.72 -22.83
C ASP A 303 38.59 36.09 -23.70
N ASP A 304 39.05 36.94 -24.60
CA ASP A 304 39.98 36.87 -25.72
C ASP A 304 41.44 36.55 -25.32
N THR A 305 42.17 35.77 -26.13
CA THR A 305 43.53 36.14 -26.59
C THR A 305 44.11 35.19 -27.64
N SER A 306 44.27 35.76 -28.84
CA SER A 306 45.31 35.56 -29.87
C SER A 306 46.37 34.45 -29.71
N ALA A 307 46.62 33.69 -30.79
CA ALA A 307 47.70 33.95 -31.74
C ALA A 307 48.04 32.69 -32.57
N ASP A 308 48.28 32.90 -33.86
CA ASP A 308 49.19 32.19 -34.78
C ASP A 308 49.07 30.64 -34.84
N ASN A 309 48.96 29.99 -36.00
CA ASN A 309 49.75 30.19 -37.22
C ASN A 309 49.31 29.14 -38.25
N ASP A 310 49.43 29.48 -39.53
CA ASP A 310 49.71 28.64 -40.71
C ASP A 310 49.61 27.10 -40.59
N ASN A 311 48.93 26.46 -41.55
CA ASN A 311 49.61 25.89 -42.73
C ASN A 311 48.69 24.92 -43.53
N ALA A 312 48.65 25.13 -44.85
CA ALA A 312 48.58 24.18 -45.97
C ALA A 312 47.85 22.82 -45.80
N ASN A 313 46.81 22.52 -46.59
CA ASN A 313 46.84 22.07 -48.00
C ASN A 313 46.59 20.54 -48.14
N THR A 314 45.99 20.19 -49.28
CA THR A 314 45.73 18.86 -49.88
C THR A 314 44.57 18.08 -49.26
N ASN A 315 43.38 17.99 -49.87
CA ASN A 315 42.98 17.47 -51.20
C ASN A 315 43.02 15.93 -51.30
N THR A 316 41.97 15.42 -51.95
CA THR A 316 41.70 14.06 -52.45
C THR A 316 41.22 13.05 -51.41
N ASN A 317 40.34 12.10 -51.69
CA ASN A 317 39.35 11.78 -52.72
C ASN A 317 38.84 10.37 -52.29
N THR A 318 37.75 9.89 -52.91
CA THR A 318 37.34 8.46 -52.95
C THR A 318 36.82 7.88 -51.62
N GLU A 319 35.77 7.06 -51.56
CA GLU A 319 35.05 6.30 -52.57
C GLU A 319 33.71 5.88 -51.97
N SER A 320 32.64 6.02 -52.75
CA SER A 320 31.33 5.42 -52.51
C SER A 320 31.28 4.16 -53.36
N GLN A 321 31.11 2.98 -52.75
CA GLN A 321 30.36 1.86 -53.35
C GLN A 321 29.76 1.00 -52.23
N ASP A 322 28.44 0.86 -52.33
CA ASP A 322 27.54 -0.24 -51.93
C ASP A 322 27.55 -0.82 -50.50
#